data_AF-W5PAH7-F1
#
_entry.id   AF-W5PAH7-F1
#
_cell.length_a   1.000
_cell.length_b   1.000
_cell.length_c   1.000
_cell.angle_alpha   90.00
_cell.angle_beta   90.00
_cell.angle_gamma   90.00
#
_symmetry.space_group_name_H-M   'P 1'
#
loop_
_entity.id
_entity.type
_entity.pdbx_description
1 polymer ?
#
loop_
_entity_poly.entity_id
_entity_poly.type
_entity_poly.pdbx_seq_one_letter_code
_entity_poly.pdbx_strand_id
1 'polypeptide(L)'
;MQSREEAGPGWGRLFPCNRNVLAAACPYFKSMFTGGMYESHQTNVTMHDVDAESFEVLVDYCYTGRVSLSESNVERLYAASDMLQLEYVREACASFLARRLDLANCTAIFKFADAFGHRKLRSQAQSFIAHNFKHLSQMSPIREESLADLTLAQLLTVLRLDSLNIEHEQTVCHVAVQWLEAAPKERGPSAAEVFKCVRWTHFTDEDRGYLEELLTNTVVKKYCLDLIEGARQMRYGDTLCKSLVPKPESSGGSSGSGSSSSVVPMADHPPQRLGVYAKKMVIFFGHPRDPFLCCDPYSGDIYKVPSPLTCLAHTRTVTTLAVCVSPDHDIYLAAQPRKDLWVYKPAQNSWQQLADRLLCREGMDVAYLNGYIYILGGRDPITGIKLKEVECYSVQRNQWALVAPLPHSFISFDLMVIQNYLYALNSKRMFCFDPSHNMWLKCVSLKRNDFQEACVFNDEIYCICDIPVMKVYNPVRGEWRQINNIPLVSETNNYRIINHGQKLLLITSRTPQWKKNRVTVYEYDVRGDQWINIGTTLGLFQFDSNFFCLSARVYPSCLEPGQSFLTEEEEVPSESSTEWDLGGFSELDSESGSSSSLSDDDLWVQVAPQ
;
A
#
# COMPACT_ATOMS: atom_id res chain seq x y z
N MET A 1 -42.12 42.92 0.04
CA MET A 1 -42.65 42.76 1.41
C MET A 1 -43.98 42.05 1.32
N GLN A 2 -43.97 40.73 1.47
CA GLN A 2 -45.16 39.95 1.78
C GLN A 2 -44.80 39.05 2.95
N SER A 3 -45.72 39.01 3.90
CA SER A 3 -45.64 38.60 5.28
C SER A 3 -45.19 37.16 5.47
N ARG A 4 -44.23 36.95 6.38
CA ARG A 4 -44.02 35.68 7.07
C ARG A 4 -45.26 35.41 7.92
N GLU A 5 -46.14 34.53 7.44
CA GLU A 5 -47.10 33.86 8.30
C GLU A 5 -46.37 32.76 9.08
N GLU A 6 -46.39 32.89 10.41
CA GLU A 6 -45.91 31.87 11.33
C GLU A 6 -46.82 30.63 11.24
N ALA A 7 -46.22 29.49 10.91
CA ALA A 7 -46.91 28.22 10.73
C ALA A 7 -47.32 27.60 12.09
N GLY A 8 -48.61 27.27 12.22
CA GLY A 8 -49.14 26.43 13.30
C GLY A 8 -48.62 24.98 13.22
N PRO A 9 -48.87 24.17 14.27
CA PRO A 9 -48.28 22.85 14.41
C PRO A 9 -48.85 21.89 13.34
N GLY A 10 -48.03 21.54 12.35
CA GLY A 10 -48.34 20.49 11.37
C GLY A 10 -48.18 20.85 9.89
N TRP A 11 -47.82 22.09 9.53
CA TRP A 11 -47.61 22.46 8.12
C TRP A 11 -46.12 22.46 7.77
N GLY A 12 -45.72 21.58 6.85
CA GLY A 12 -44.37 21.52 6.29
C GLY A 12 -44.02 22.75 5.45
N ARG A 13 -42.75 22.86 5.01
CA ARG A 13 -42.27 23.97 4.17
C ARG A 13 -42.86 23.86 2.74
N LEU A 14 -43.38 24.97 2.22
CA LEU A 14 -43.94 25.05 0.86
C LEU A 14 -42.87 25.43 -0.17
N PHE A 15 -42.87 24.72 -1.31
CA PHE A 15 -41.94 24.94 -2.42
C PHE A 15 -42.69 25.21 -3.72
N PRO A 16 -42.64 26.44 -4.27
CA PRO A 16 -43.29 26.76 -5.54
C PRO A 16 -42.46 26.20 -6.71
N CYS A 17 -43.06 25.31 -7.51
CA CYS A 17 -42.38 24.63 -8.60
C CYS A 17 -43.22 24.59 -9.89
N ASN A 18 -42.56 24.49 -11.05
CA ASN A 18 -43.20 24.27 -12.33
C ASN A 18 -43.32 22.77 -12.60
N ARG A 19 -44.56 22.30 -12.84
CA ARG A 19 -44.88 20.89 -13.09
C ARG A 19 -44.10 20.30 -14.27
N ASN A 20 -43.91 21.06 -15.35
CA ASN A 20 -43.21 20.58 -16.53
C ASN A 20 -41.71 20.41 -16.27
N VAL A 21 -41.09 21.32 -15.50
CA VAL A 21 -39.66 21.21 -15.15
C VAL A 21 -39.44 19.99 -14.26
N LEU A 22 -40.26 19.80 -13.21
CA LEU A 22 -40.17 18.63 -12.34
C LEU A 22 -40.41 17.32 -13.10
N ALA A 23 -41.43 17.26 -13.98
CA ALA A 23 -41.68 16.08 -14.80
C ALA A 23 -40.55 15.76 -15.79
N ALA A 24 -39.86 16.79 -16.29
CA ALA A 24 -38.74 16.60 -17.22
C ALA A 24 -37.48 16.08 -16.49
N ALA A 25 -37.23 16.57 -15.27
CA ALA A 25 -36.01 16.28 -14.53
C ALA A 25 -36.11 15.11 -13.54
N CYS A 26 -37.31 14.78 -13.04
CA CYS A 26 -37.52 13.80 -11.97
C CYS A 26 -38.52 12.70 -12.39
N PRO A 27 -38.09 11.42 -12.50
CA PRO A 27 -38.96 10.31 -12.91
C PRO A 27 -40.16 10.07 -12.00
N TYR A 28 -40.00 10.28 -10.69
CA TYR A 28 -41.09 10.18 -9.71
C TYR A 28 -42.21 11.16 -10.05
N PHE A 29 -41.89 12.44 -10.23
CA PHE A 29 -42.87 13.47 -10.58
C PHE A 29 -43.44 13.29 -11.98
N LYS A 30 -42.63 12.83 -12.95
CA LYS A 30 -43.12 12.46 -14.28
C LYS A 30 -44.25 11.44 -14.17
N SER A 31 -43.99 10.34 -13.46
CA SER A 31 -44.95 9.26 -13.25
C SER A 31 -46.19 9.74 -12.50
N MET A 32 -46.02 10.56 -11.46
CA MET A 32 -47.13 11.15 -10.70
C MET A 32 -48.04 12.01 -11.57
N PHE A 33 -47.47 12.90 -12.40
CA PHE A 33 -48.26 13.84 -13.20
C PHE A 33 -48.85 13.22 -14.47
N THR A 34 -48.24 12.16 -15.03
CA THR A 34 -48.75 11.48 -16.22
C THR A 34 -49.55 10.21 -15.92
N GLY A 35 -49.53 9.72 -14.67
CA GLY A 35 -50.09 8.42 -14.29
C GLY A 35 -51.60 8.39 -14.05
N GLY A 36 -52.31 9.52 -14.16
CA GLY A 36 -53.77 9.58 -13.98
C GLY A 36 -54.28 9.39 -12.55
N MET A 37 -53.39 9.41 -11.55
CA MET A 37 -53.71 9.32 -10.12
C MET A 37 -54.37 10.61 -9.60
N TYR A 38 -54.96 10.58 -8.40
CA TYR A 38 -55.66 11.73 -7.82
C TYR A 38 -54.76 12.98 -7.69
N GLU A 39 -53.48 12.76 -7.37
CA GLU A 39 -52.42 13.76 -7.22
C GLU A 39 -52.09 14.49 -8.53
N SER A 40 -52.36 13.89 -9.69
CA SER A 40 -52.11 14.51 -11.00
C SER A 40 -52.96 15.77 -11.24
N HIS A 41 -54.07 15.92 -10.51
CA HIS A 41 -54.95 17.08 -10.60
C HIS A 41 -54.82 18.05 -9.41
N GLN A 42 -53.98 17.73 -8.42
CA GLN A 42 -53.79 18.58 -7.25
C GLN A 42 -52.85 19.75 -7.54
N THR A 43 -53.14 20.91 -6.93
CA THR A 43 -52.28 22.09 -6.98
C THR A 43 -51.15 22.05 -5.94
N ASN A 44 -51.37 21.35 -4.82
CA ASN A 44 -50.40 21.14 -3.74
C ASN A 44 -50.23 19.64 -3.50
N VAL A 45 -49.01 19.15 -3.49
CA VAL A 45 -48.66 17.74 -3.21
C VAL A 45 -47.85 17.69 -1.93
N THR A 46 -48.27 16.88 -0.97
CA THR A 46 -47.54 16.66 0.29
C THR A 46 -46.54 15.53 0.11
N MET A 47 -45.26 15.82 0.32
CA MET A 47 -44.19 14.83 0.33
C MET A 47 -43.98 14.32 1.76
N HIS A 48 -44.03 13.01 1.94
CA HIS A 48 -43.71 12.35 3.21
C HIS A 48 -42.29 11.80 3.17
N ASP A 49 -41.67 11.65 4.33
CA ASP A 49 -40.35 11.02 4.52
C ASP A 49 -39.18 11.66 3.74
N VAL A 50 -39.33 12.92 3.34
CA VAL A 50 -38.28 13.75 2.75
C VAL A 50 -38.13 15.01 3.59
N ASP A 51 -36.90 15.28 4.05
CA ASP A 51 -36.62 16.51 4.78
C ASP A 51 -36.64 17.73 3.85
N ALA A 52 -37.12 18.86 4.38
CA ALA A 52 -37.33 20.06 3.59
C ALA A 52 -36.03 20.63 3.01
N GLU A 53 -34.90 20.48 3.70
CA GLU A 53 -33.60 20.98 3.22
C GLU A 53 -33.11 20.17 2.02
N SER A 54 -33.16 18.84 2.08
CA SER A 54 -32.79 17.99 0.94
C SER A 54 -33.74 18.22 -0.23
N PHE A 55 -35.04 18.37 0.02
CA PHE A 55 -36.00 18.65 -1.04
C PHE A 55 -35.72 19.97 -1.77
N GLU A 56 -35.36 21.03 -1.02
CA GLU A 56 -34.95 22.31 -1.61
C GLU A 56 -33.77 22.13 -2.57
N VAL A 57 -32.73 21.41 -2.13
CA VAL A 57 -31.54 21.13 -2.95
C VAL A 57 -31.89 20.31 -4.21
N LEU A 58 -32.81 19.35 -4.10
CA LEU A 58 -33.25 18.54 -5.24
C LEU A 58 -34.12 19.34 -6.23
N VAL A 59 -34.95 20.26 -5.73
CA VAL A 59 -35.69 21.20 -6.59
C VAL A 59 -34.72 22.10 -7.33
N ASP A 60 -33.75 22.72 -6.64
CA ASP A 60 -32.72 23.55 -7.27
C ASP A 60 -31.92 22.76 -8.32
N TYR A 61 -31.62 21.48 -8.04
CA TYR A 61 -31.01 20.58 -9.00
C TYR A 61 -31.89 20.38 -10.25
N CYS A 62 -33.21 20.19 -10.10
CA CYS A 62 -34.11 20.06 -11.25
C CYS A 62 -34.11 21.28 -12.17
N TYR A 63 -33.83 22.48 -11.65
CA TYR A 63 -33.74 23.70 -12.46
C TYR A 63 -32.33 23.99 -12.99
N THR A 64 -31.28 23.63 -12.26
CA THR A 64 -29.92 24.07 -12.55
C THR A 64 -29.00 22.97 -13.07
N GLY A 65 -29.35 21.70 -12.84
CA GLY A 65 -28.49 20.54 -13.10
C GLY A 65 -27.27 20.46 -12.18
N ARG A 66 -27.21 21.25 -11.10
CA ARG A 66 -26.10 21.29 -10.14
C ARG A 66 -26.56 20.88 -8.75
N VAL A 67 -25.69 20.17 -8.02
CA VAL A 67 -25.95 19.72 -6.65
C VAL A 67 -24.72 19.99 -5.78
N SER A 68 -24.94 20.50 -4.57
CA SER A 68 -23.88 20.79 -3.60
C SER A 68 -23.91 19.76 -2.47
N LEU A 69 -22.83 18.99 -2.34
CA LEU A 69 -22.71 17.91 -1.36
C LEU A 69 -21.81 18.33 -0.19
N SER A 70 -22.21 17.94 1.01
CA SER A 70 -21.52 18.18 2.28
C SER A 70 -21.70 16.97 3.21
N GLU A 71 -20.87 16.86 4.24
CA GLU A 71 -20.98 15.78 5.22
C GLU A 71 -22.32 15.80 5.99
N SER A 72 -22.91 16.98 6.19
CA SER A 72 -24.16 17.14 6.94
C SER A 72 -25.44 16.87 6.13
N ASN A 73 -25.37 16.86 4.80
CA ASN A 73 -26.54 16.67 3.93
C ASN A 73 -26.50 15.38 3.11
N VAL A 74 -25.34 14.75 2.89
CA VAL A 74 -25.19 13.69 1.91
C VAL A 74 -26.09 12.47 2.15
N GLU A 75 -26.27 12.05 3.40
CA GLU A 75 -27.10 10.86 3.72
C GLU A 75 -28.60 11.12 3.50
N ARG A 76 -29.09 12.26 4.00
CA ARG A 76 -30.49 12.68 3.81
C ARG A 76 -30.81 12.95 2.34
N LEU A 77 -29.89 13.61 1.65
CA LEU A 77 -30.01 13.90 0.23
C LEU A 77 -29.97 12.63 -0.61
N TYR A 78 -29.13 11.66 -0.25
CA TYR A 78 -29.12 10.34 -0.87
C TYR A 78 -30.49 9.68 -0.73
N ALA A 79 -31.03 9.59 0.49
CA ALA A 79 -32.32 8.96 0.77
C ALA A 79 -33.46 9.61 -0.04
N ALA A 80 -33.50 10.94 -0.05
CA ALA A 80 -34.45 11.72 -0.84
C ALA A 80 -34.29 11.49 -2.35
N SER A 81 -33.04 11.42 -2.84
CA SER A 81 -32.76 11.18 -4.26
C SER A 81 -33.13 9.76 -4.71
N ASP A 82 -32.97 8.76 -3.84
CA ASP A 82 -33.37 7.38 -4.09
C ASP A 82 -34.90 7.26 -4.19
N MET A 83 -35.61 7.84 -3.22
CA MET A 83 -37.08 7.92 -3.23
C MET A 83 -37.62 8.62 -4.49
N LEU A 84 -37.01 9.75 -4.87
CA LEU A 84 -37.40 10.54 -6.04
C LEU A 84 -36.84 9.99 -7.36
N GLN A 85 -36.10 8.87 -7.33
CA GLN A 85 -35.50 8.21 -8.49
C GLN A 85 -34.55 9.11 -9.29
N LEU A 86 -33.82 9.98 -8.60
CA LEU A 86 -32.81 10.88 -9.15
C LEU A 86 -31.44 10.20 -9.15
N GLU A 87 -31.26 9.27 -10.08
CA GLU A 87 -30.10 8.37 -10.17
C GLU A 87 -28.73 9.07 -10.16
N TYR A 88 -28.60 10.19 -10.89
CA TYR A 88 -27.34 10.93 -10.93
C TYR A 88 -26.95 11.51 -9.56
N VAL A 89 -27.93 12.05 -8.82
CA VAL A 89 -27.69 12.61 -7.48
C VAL A 89 -27.38 11.49 -6.50
N ARG A 90 -28.08 10.36 -6.60
CA ARG A 90 -27.85 9.15 -5.80
C ARG A 90 -26.42 8.62 -5.97
N GLU A 91 -25.95 8.48 -7.20
CA GLU A 91 -24.58 8.05 -7.50
C GLU A 91 -23.52 9.08 -7.13
N ALA A 92 -23.82 10.38 -7.24
CA ALA A 92 -22.94 11.44 -6.78
C ALA A 92 -22.77 11.41 -5.25
N CYS A 93 -23.86 11.20 -4.50
CA CYS A 93 -23.83 11.03 -3.05
C CYS A 93 -23.07 9.76 -2.66
N ALA A 94 -23.30 8.62 -3.33
CA ALA A 94 -22.54 7.38 -3.10
C ALA A 94 -21.04 7.59 -3.32
N SER A 95 -20.68 8.29 -4.40
CA SER A 95 -19.29 8.60 -4.73
C SER A 95 -18.66 9.56 -3.71
N PHE A 96 -19.43 10.51 -3.17
CA PHE A 96 -18.97 11.39 -2.09
C PHE A 96 -18.68 10.61 -0.81
N LEU A 97 -19.57 9.69 -0.41
CA LEU A 97 -19.38 8.81 0.76
C LEU A 97 -18.16 7.88 0.57
N ALA A 98 -18.05 7.21 -0.59
CA ALA A 98 -16.94 6.32 -0.89
C ALA A 98 -15.57 7.03 -0.82
N ARG A 99 -15.50 8.28 -1.27
CA ARG A 99 -14.27 9.10 -1.23
C ARG A 99 -13.84 9.52 0.17
N ARG A 100 -14.74 9.48 1.15
CA ARG A 100 -14.49 9.88 2.54
C ARG A 100 -14.50 8.70 3.51
N LEU A 101 -14.45 7.46 3.00
CA LEU A 101 -14.33 6.27 3.84
C LEU A 101 -13.07 6.36 4.73
N ASP A 102 -13.28 6.23 6.03
CA ASP A 102 -12.22 6.18 7.04
C ASP A 102 -12.54 5.18 8.15
N LEU A 103 -11.62 5.02 9.11
CA LEU A 103 -11.78 4.08 10.22
C LEU A 103 -12.94 4.43 11.17
N ALA A 104 -13.41 5.68 11.18
CA ALA A 104 -14.50 6.10 12.04
C ALA A 104 -15.85 5.77 11.38
N ASN A 105 -16.02 6.12 10.10
CA ASN A 105 -17.31 6.05 9.43
C ASN A 105 -17.56 4.77 8.61
N CYS A 106 -16.56 3.89 8.43
CA CYS A 106 -16.70 2.78 7.48
C CYS A 106 -17.84 1.81 7.82
N THR A 107 -18.13 1.61 9.11
CA THR A 107 -19.22 0.74 9.59
C THR A 107 -20.58 1.40 9.34
N ALA A 108 -20.71 2.71 9.59
CA ALA A 108 -21.91 3.49 9.31
C ALA A 108 -22.21 3.52 7.80
N ILE A 109 -21.20 3.82 6.97
CA ILE A 109 -21.34 3.82 5.50
C ILE A 109 -21.68 2.41 4.98
N PHE A 110 -21.11 1.35 5.57
CA PHE A 110 -21.47 -0.02 5.23
C PHE A 110 -22.93 -0.34 5.56
N LYS A 111 -23.40 0.02 6.77
CA LYS A 111 -24.81 -0.15 7.18
C LYS A 111 -25.74 0.64 6.26
N PHE A 112 -25.38 1.88 5.95
CA PHE A 112 -26.12 2.75 5.04
C PHE A 112 -26.25 2.13 3.65
N ALA A 113 -25.12 1.71 3.06
CA ALA A 113 -25.12 1.11 1.73
C ALA A 113 -25.89 -0.21 1.66
N ASP A 114 -25.86 -1.00 2.72
CA ASP A 114 -26.64 -2.24 2.85
C ASP A 114 -28.14 -1.95 2.95
N ALA A 115 -28.55 -0.95 3.74
CA ALA A 115 -29.95 -0.54 3.90
C ALA A 115 -30.58 -0.06 2.60
N PHE A 116 -29.84 0.71 1.79
CA PHE A 116 -30.28 1.19 0.46
C PHE A 116 -29.97 0.20 -0.68
N GLY A 117 -29.37 -0.96 -0.39
CA GLY A 117 -29.02 -1.95 -1.41
C GLY A 117 -27.98 -1.48 -2.46
N HIS A 118 -27.21 -0.43 -2.17
CA HIS A 118 -26.17 0.09 -3.09
C HIS A 118 -24.96 -0.84 -3.10
N ARG A 119 -24.95 -1.77 -4.06
CA ARG A 119 -23.95 -2.85 -4.14
C ARG A 119 -22.51 -2.35 -4.24
N LYS A 120 -22.26 -1.27 -5.00
CA LYS A 120 -20.89 -0.77 -5.23
C LYS A 120 -20.34 -0.09 -3.98
N LEU A 121 -21.10 0.81 -3.36
CA LEU A 121 -20.71 1.46 -2.10
C LEU A 121 -20.54 0.43 -0.97
N ARG A 122 -21.45 -0.56 -0.90
CA ARG A 122 -21.36 -1.66 0.06
C ARG A 122 -20.06 -2.45 -0.12
N SER A 123 -19.72 -2.85 -1.34
CA SER A 123 -18.47 -3.58 -1.64
C SER A 123 -17.23 -2.76 -1.30
N GLN A 124 -17.23 -1.46 -1.59
CA GLN A 124 -16.15 -0.55 -1.23
C GLN A 124 -15.97 -0.45 0.29
N ALA A 125 -17.06 -0.27 1.05
CA ALA A 125 -17.02 -0.23 2.50
C ALA A 125 -16.57 -1.58 3.10
N GLN A 126 -17.06 -2.71 2.57
CA GLN A 126 -16.63 -4.06 2.99
C GLN A 126 -15.13 -4.30 2.73
N SER A 127 -14.64 -3.90 1.55
CA SER A 127 -13.22 -4.02 1.21
C SER A 127 -12.36 -3.15 2.15
N PHE A 128 -12.83 -1.95 2.47
CA PHE A 128 -12.16 -1.07 3.44
C PHE A 128 -12.12 -1.69 4.84
N ILE A 129 -13.24 -2.24 5.33
CA ILE A 129 -13.32 -2.94 6.61
C ILE A 129 -12.38 -4.16 6.61
N ALA A 130 -12.38 -4.96 5.55
CA ALA A 130 -11.54 -6.15 5.45
C ALA A 130 -10.04 -5.82 5.49
N HIS A 131 -9.63 -4.74 4.82
CA HIS A 131 -8.26 -4.26 4.80
C HIS A 131 -7.80 -3.74 6.16
N ASN A 132 -8.67 -3.04 6.88
CA ASN A 132 -8.38 -2.40 8.17
C ASN A 132 -8.88 -3.22 9.38
N PHE A 133 -9.24 -4.50 9.17
CA PHE A 133 -9.95 -5.31 10.17
C PHE A 133 -9.19 -5.42 11.50
N LYS A 134 -7.86 -5.54 11.44
CA LYS A 134 -6.98 -5.57 12.62
C LYS A 134 -7.12 -4.30 13.46
N HIS A 135 -7.08 -3.12 12.84
CA HIS A 135 -7.24 -1.84 13.55
C HIS A 135 -8.64 -1.70 14.14
N LEU A 136 -9.67 -2.02 13.35
CA LEU A 136 -11.06 -1.97 13.79
C LEU A 136 -11.34 -2.90 14.98
N SER A 137 -10.69 -4.07 15.04
CA SER A 137 -10.82 -5.02 16.16
C SER A 137 -10.25 -4.49 17.49
N GLN A 138 -9.28 -3.58 17.42
CA GLN A 138 -8.63 -2.98 18.59
C GLN A 138 -9.32 -1.71 19.07
N MET A 139 -10.23 -1.13 18.27
CA MET A 139 -10.97 0.06 18.66
C MET A 139 -11.98 -0.26 19.76
N SER A 140 -12.14 0.65 20.71
CA SER A 140 -13.07 0.46 21.83
C SER A 140 -14.51 0.31 21.33
N PRO A 141 -15.28 -0.68 21.84
CA PRO A 141 -16.67 -0.92 21.46
C PRO A 141 -17.66 0.17 21.96
N ILE A 142 -17.18 1.20 22.66
CA ILE A 142 -18.02 2.28 23.22
C ILE A 142 -18.41 3.31 22.15
N ARG A 143 -17.76 3.31 20.98
CA ARG A 143 -18.13 4.21 19.87
C ARG A 143 -19.37 3.69 19.16
N GLU A 144 -20.32 4.57 18.83
CA GLU A 144 -21.60 4.27 18.14
C GLU A 144 -21.44 3.68 16.73
N GLU A 145 -20.23 3.66 16.19
CA GLU A 145 -19.89 3.20 14.83
C GLU A 145 -18.83 2.08 14.87
N SER A 146 -18.96 1.15 15.81
CA SER A 146 -18.06 0.01 15.95
C SER A 146 -18.53 -1.21 15.13
N LEU A 147 -17.67 -2.23 14.98
CA LEU A 147 -18.09 -3.53 14.44
C LEU A 147 -19.18 -4.20 15.29
N ALA A 148 -19.30 -3.83 16.58
CA ALA A 148 -20.34 -4.33 17.47
C ALA A 148 -21.73 -3.78 17.12
N ASP A 149 -21.83 -2.71 16.34
CA ASP A 149 -23.10 -2.07 15.94
C ASP A 149 -23.71 -2.66 14.66
N LEU A 150 -23.04 -3.64 14.05
CA LEU A 150 -23.54 -4.37 12.89
C LEU A 150 -24.65 -5.34 13.27
N THR A 151 -25.62 -5.52 12.37
CA THR A 151 -26.60 -6.61 12.49
C THR A 151 -25.92 -7.97 12.30
N LEU A 152 -26.56 -9.07 12.72
CA LEU A 152 -26.03 -10.42 12.52
C LEU A 152 -25.69 -10.68 11.04
N ALA A 153 -26.62 -10.37 10.13
CA ALA A 153 -26.42 -10.59 8.70
C ALA A 153 -25.21 -9.81 8.17
N GLN A 154 -25.09 -8.53 8.55
CA GLN A 154 -23.97 -7.67 8.19
C GLN A 154 -22.64 -8.19 8.72
N LEU A 155 -22.58 -8.56 10.00
CA LEU A 155 -21.38 -9.11 10.63
C LEU A 155 -20.93 -10.40 9.92
N LEU A 156 -21.85 -11.33 9.67
CA LEU A 156 -21.55 -12.57 8.97
C LEU A 156 -20.97 -12.30 7.58
N THR A 157 -21.46 -11.28 6.86
CA THR A 157 -20.89 -10.93 5.54
C THR A 157 -19.46 -10.44 5.62
N VAL A 158 -19.04 -9.84 6.74
CA VAL A 158 -17.67 -9.38 6.95
C VAL A 158 -16.77 -10.51 7.44
N LEU A 159 -17.17 -11.25 8.49
CA LEU A 159 -16.34 -12.31 9.09
C LEU A 159 -16.07 -13.48 8.14
N ARG A 160 -16.92 -13.69 7.13
CA ARG A 160 -16.73 -14.75 6.12
C ARG A 160 -15.72 -14.41 5.02
N LEU A 161 -15.30 -13.14 4.89
CA LEU A 161 -14.42 -12.71 3.80
C LEU A 161 -13.04 -13.37 3.84
N ASP A 162 -12.62 -14.00 2.75
CA ASP A 162 -11.23 -14.46 2.60
C ASP A 162 -10.23 -13.29 2.54
N SER A 163 -10.70 -12.13 2.10
CA SER A 163 -9.91 -10.90 1.95
C SER A 163 -9.59 -10.18 3.27
N LEU A 164 -10.00 -10.71 4.44
CA LEU A 164 -9.63 -10.10 5.73
C LEU A 164 -8.11 -10.07 5.88
N ASN A 165 -7.58 -8.88 6.15
CA ASN A 165 -6.16 -8.65 6.32
C ASN A 165 -5.72 -8.92 7.76
N ILE A 166 -5.68 -10.20 8.14
CA ILE A 166 -5.30 -10.67 9.47
C ILE A 166 -4.27 -11.79 9.41
N GLU A 167 -3.33 -11.78 10.35
CA GLU A 167 -2.29 -12.80 10.49
C GLU A 167 -2.79 -14.02 11.28
N HIS A 168 -3.62 -13.75 12.28
CA HIS A 168 -4.12 -14.75 13.22
C HIS A 168 -5.65 -14.72 13.28
N GLU A 169 -6.27 -15.90 13.21
CA GLU A 169 -7.72 -16.06 13.29
C GLU A 169 -8.28 -15.68 14.68
N GLN A 170 -7.40 -15.59 15.69
CA GLN A 170 -7.70 -14.99 16.99
C GLN A 170 -8.43 -13.64 16.84
N THR A 171 -8.04 -12.82 15.86
CA THR A 171 -8.65 -11.51 15.61
C THR A 171 -10.14 -11.62 15.25
N VAL A 172 -10.52 -12.59 14.40
CA VAL A 172 -11.92 -12.85 14.02
C VAL A 172 -12.71 -13.32 15.24
N CYS A 173 -12.10 -14.22 16.02
CA CYS A 173 -12.69 -14.75 17.24
C CYS A 173 -12.93 -13.63 18.28
N HIS A 174 -11.96 -12.74 18.46
CA HIS A 174 -12.07 -11.60 19.35
C HIS A 174 -13.24 -10.68 18.96
N VAL A 175 -13.36 -10.32 17.68
CA VAL A 175 -14.49 -9.50 17.18
C VAL A 175 -15.84 -10.21 17.37
N ALA A 176 -15.90 -11.52 17.14
CA ALA A 176 -17.10 -12.31 17.37
C ALA A 176 -17.54 -12.27 18.84
N VAL A 177 -16.60 -12.38 19.77
CA VAL A 177 -16.87 -12.28 21.21
C VAL A 177 -17.34 -10.88 21.58
N GLN A 178 -16.63 -9.82 21.15
CA GLN A 178 -17.02 -8.43 21.40
C GLN A 178 -18.44 -8.14 20.93
N TRP A 179 -18.81 -8.63 19.73
CA TRP A 179 -20.17 -8.46 19.22
C TRP A 179 -21.22 -9.18 20.09
N LEU A 180 -20.92 -10.37 20.60
CA LEU A 180 -21.82 -11.08 21.51
C LEU A 180 -21.94 -10.39 22.87
N GLU A 181 -20.83 -9.88 23.39
CA GLU A 181 -20.77 -9.19 24.69
C GLU A 181 -21.53 -7.87 24.71
N ALA A 182 -21.66 -7.19 23.56
CA ALA A 182 -22.41 -5.95 23.46
C ALA A 182 -23.92 -6.12 23.76
N ALA A 183 -24.51 -7.29 23.47
CA ALA A 183 -25.89 -7.59 23.84
C ALA A 183 -26.10 -9.11 24.11
N PRO A 184 -25.62 -9.64 25.24
CA PRO A 184 -25.50 -11.09 25.45
C PRO A 184 -26.84 -11.84 25.43
N LYS A 185 -27.92 -11.19 25.88
CA LYS A 185 -29.25 -11.79 25.92
C LYS A 185 -29.87 -11.93 24.53
N GLU A 186 -29.71 -10.92 23.69
CA GLU A 186 -30.31 -10.87 22.35
C GLU A 186 -29.46 -11.63 21.33
N ARG A 187 -28.13 -11.52 21.44
CA ARG A 187 -27.17 -12.07 20.46
C ARG A 187 -26.69 -13.47 20.80
N GLY A 188 -26.80 -13.90 22.07
CA GLY A 188 -26.40 -15.22 22.54
C GLY A 188 -26.92 -16.40 21.68
N PRO A 189 -28.22 -16.44 21.31
CA PRO A 189 -28.75 -17.50 20.44
C PRO A 189 -28.07 -17.59 19.06
N SER A 190 -27.53 -16.48 18.55
CA SER A 190 -26.85 -16.42 17.25
C SER A 190 -25.36 -16.76 17.33
N ALA A 191 -24.81 -17.01 18.52
CA ALA A 191 -23.39 -17.22 18.72
C ALA A 191 -22.83 -18.37 17.89
N ALA A 192 -23.58 -19.46 17.75
CA ALA A 192 -23.18 -20.60 16.93
C ALA A 192 -22.93 -20.23 15.46
N GLU A 193 -23.73 -19.33 14.88
CA GLU A 193 -23.57 -18.90 13.50
C GLU A 193 -22.35 -17.98 13.31
N VAL A 194 -22.10 -17.11 14.30
CA VAL A 194 -20.95 -16.21 14.29
C VAL A 194 -19.65 -17.02 14.41
N PHE A 195 -19.59 -17.95 15.36
CA PHE A 195 -18.39 -18.78 15.59
C PHE A 195 -18.11 -19.80 14.49
N LYS A 196 -19.10 -20.17 13.66
CA LYS A 196 -18.86 -20.91 12.42
C LYS A 196 -18.03 -20.13 11.39
N CYS A 197 -17.97 -18.80 11.50
CA CYS A 197 -17.13 -17.97 10.63
C CYS A 197 -15.66 -17.97 11.05
N VAL A 198 -15.34 -18.43 12.26
CA VAL A 198 -13.97 -18.56 12.77
C VAL A 198 -13.34 -19.84 12.20
N ARG A 199 -12.20 -19.69 11.52
CA ARG A 199 -11.45 -20.82 10.93
C ARG A 199 -10.58 -21.50 11.98
N TRP A 200 -11.21 -22.32 12.81
CA TRP A 200 -10.54 -23.01 13.92
C TRP A 200 -9.32 -23.86 13.51
N THR A 201 -9.25 -24.28 12.24
CA THR A 201 -8.09 -24.99 11.67
C THR A 201 -6.82 -24.15 11.62
N HIS A 202 -6.91 -22.83 11.70
CA HIS A 202 -5.77 -21.90 11.62
C HIS A 202 -5.21 -21.48 12.98
N PHE A 203 -5.81 -21.92 14.08
CA PHE A 203 -5.16 -21.77 15.38
C PHE A 203 -3.93 -22.68 15.41
N THR A 204 -2.85 -22.28 16.08
CA THR A 204 -1.63 -23.09 16.29
C THR A 204 -1.56 -23.59 17.74
N ASP A 205 -0.50 -24.31 18.12
CA ASP A 205 -0.28 -24.68 19.53
C ASP A 205 0.13 -23.48 20.40
N GLU A 206 0.67 -22.43 19.78
CA GLU A 206 1.00 -21.16 20.45
C GLU A 206 -0.26 -20.45 20.97
N ASP A 207 -1.41 -20.69 20.33
CA ASP A 207 -2.69 -20.08 20.67
C ASP A 207 -3.41 -20.77 21.84
N ARG A 208 -2.82 -21.80 22.43
CA ARG A 208 -3.45 -22.59 23.50
C ARG A 208 -3.84 -21.73 24.71
N GLY A 209 -2.98 -20.81 25.12
CA GLY A 209 -3.25 -19.89 26.24
C GLY A 209 -4.47 -19.01 25.97
N TYR A 210 -4.58 -18.48 24.75
CA TYR A 210 -5.73 -17.68 24.31
C TYR A 210 -7.03 -18.50 24.34
N LEU A 211 -7.01 -19.74 23.86
CA LEU A 211 -8.20 -20.60 23.86
C LEU A 211 -8.65 -20.97 25.28
N GLU A 212 -7.71 -21.17 26.21
CA GLU A 212 -8.04 -21.42 27.62
C GLU A 212 -8.69 -20.19 28.27
N GLU A 213 -8.17 -18.98 28.01
CA GLU A 213 -8.78 -17.73 28.44
C GLU A 213 -10.19 -17.54 27.86
N LEU A 214 -10.36 -17.82 26.56
CA LEU A 214 -11.64 -17.71 25.86
C LEU A 214 -12.73 -18.59 26.49
N LEU A 215 -12.40 -19.80 26.94
CA LEU A 215 -13.33 -20.71 27.61
C LEU A 215 -13.74 -20.24 29.01
N THR A 216 -12.98 -19.35 29.64
CA THR A 216 -13.35 -18.76 30.93
C THR A 216 -14.43 -17.68 30.79
N ASN A 217 -14.60 -17.11 29.59
CA ASN A 217 -15.58 -16.06 29.32
C ASN A 217 -17.01 -16.59 29.52
N THR A 218 -17.80 -15.90 30.34
CA THR A 218 -19.15 -16.36 30.73
C THR A 218 -20.14 -16.46 29.55
N VAL A 219 -20.02 -15.58 28.55
CA VAL A 219 -20.91 -15.57 27.38
C VAL A 219 -20.54 -16.74 26.46
N VAL A 220 -19.25 -16.90 26.18
CA VAL A 220 -18.72 -18.02 25.39
C VAL A 220 -19.03 -19.35 26.06
N LYS A 221 -18.84 -19.44 27.38
CA LYS A 221 -19.14 -20.62 28.18
C LYS A 221 -20.62 -21.01 28.12
N LYS A 222 -21.52 -20.04 27.99
CA LYS A 222 -22.96 -20.31 27.95
C LYS A 222 -23.46 -20.75 26.58
N TYR A 223 -22.88 -20.20 25.50
CA TYR A 223 -23.44 -20.33 24.15
C TYR A 223 -22.54 -21.06 23.14
N CYS A 224 -21.26 -21.28 23.43
CA CYS A 224 -20.26 -21.71 22.44
C CYS A 224 -19.35 -22.87 22.88
N LEU A 225 -19.49 -23.40 24.09
CA LEU A 225 -18.60 -24.47 24.59
C LEU A 225 -18.51 -25.66 23.64
N ASP A 226 -19.65 -26.23 23.28
CA ASP A 226 -19.70 -27.44 22.45
C ASP A 226 -19.02 -27.25 21.09
N LEU A 227 -19.10 -26.04 20.52
CA LEU A 227 -18.45 -25.69 19.25
C LEU A 227 -16.93 -25.60 19.39
N ILE A 228 -16.44 -24.94 20.45
CA ILE A 228 -15.01 -24.76 20.68
C ILE A 228 -14.37 -26.10 21.08
N GLU A 229 -15.03 -26.88 21.93
CA GLU A 229 -14.58 -28.21 22.31
C GLU A 229 -14.57 -29.18 21.12
N GLY A 230 -15.60 -29.15 20.28
CA GLY A 230 -15.66 -29.93 19.05
C GLY A 230 -14.54 -29.55 18.06
N ALA A 231 -14.28 -28.25 17.88
CA ALA A 231 -13.17 -27.78 17.05
C ALA A 231 -11.80 -28.21 17.61
N ARG A 232 -11.64 -28.20 18.95
CA ARG A 232 -10.44 -28.68 19.64
C ARG A 232 -10.23 -30.18 19.38
N GLN A 233 -11.27 -30.99 19.51
CA GLN A 233 -11.21 -32.45 19.30
C GLN A 233 -10.91 -32.81 17.84
N MET A 234 -11.52 -32.15 16.87
CA MET A 234 -11.22 -32.40 15.44
C MET A 234 -9.76 -32.09 15.11
N ARG A 235 -9.16 -31.08 15.73
CA ARG A 235 -7.77 -30.69 15.48
C ARG A 235 -6.74 -31.62 16.14
N TYR A 236 -6.96 -32.00 17.40
CA TYR A 236 -6.05 -32.90 18.11
C TYR A 236 -6.26 -34.40 17.80
N GLY A 237 -7.46 -34.77 17.31
CA GLY A 237 -7.77 -36.13 16.87
C GLY A 237 -7.10 -36.53 15.56
N ASP A 238 -6.92 -35.59 14.61
CA ASP A 238 -6.31 -35.87 13.31
C ASP A 238 -4.79 -36.14 13.42
N THR A 239 -4.12 -35.55 14.40
CA THR A 239 -2.72 -35.86 14.76
C THR A 239 -2.51 -37.27 15.31
N LEU A 240 -3.49 -37.83 16.03
CA LEU A 240 -3.44 -39.21 16.52
C LEU A 240 -3.71 -40.23 15.40
N CYS A 241 -4.62 -39.92 14.47
CA CYS A 241 -4.93 -40.79 13.34
C CYS A 241 -3.80 -40.87 12.30
N LYS A 242 -3.07 -39.76 12.04
CA LYS A 242 -1.90 -39.76 11.13
C LYS A 242 -0.70 -40.53 11.68
N SER A 243 -0.60 -40.70 13.00
CA SER A 243 0.43 -41.53 13.64
C SER A 243 0.12 -43.04 13.60
N LEU A 244 -1.09 -43.44 13.22
CA LEU A 244 -1.57 -44.83 13.28
C LEU A 244 -1.75 -45.49 11.90
N VAL A 245 -1.35 -44.83 10.80
CA VAL A 245 -1.35 -45.45 9.46
C VAL A 245 0.01 -46.12 9.20
N PRO A 246 0.07 -47.45 9.04
CA PRO A 246 1.29 -48.13 8.60
C PRO A 246 1.58 -47.77 7.14
N LYS A 247 2.83 -47.46 6.81
CA LYS A 247 3.33 -47.38 5.42
C LYS A 247 2.92 -48.64 4.64
N PRO A 248 2.25 -48.55 3.49
CA PRO A 248 2.12 -49.69 2.59
C PRO A 248 3.42 -49.87 1.81
N GLU A 249 3.87 -51.11 1.75
CA GLU A 249 5.06 -51.60 1.07
C GLU A 249 4.93 -51.51 -0.46
N SER A 250 6.10 -51.49 -1.10
CA SER A 250 6.31 -51.55 -2.53
C SER A 250 5.81 -52.85 -3.17
N SER A 251 5.01 -52.75 -4.23
CA SER A 251 4.94 -53.78 -5.27
C SER A 251 4.46 -53.18 -6.60
N GLY A 252 5.25 -53.41 -7.65
CA GLY A 252 5.07 -52.82 -8.98
C GLY A 252 3.95 -53.39 -9.84
N GLY A 253 3.77 -52.79 -11.03
CA GLY A 253 2.86 -53.30 -12.06
C GLY A 253 2.44 -52.24 -13.08
N SER A 254 3.15 -52.24 -14.21
CA SER A 254 3.07 -51.46 -15.44
C SER A 254 1.71 -51.08 -16.07
N SER A 255 1.80 -49.98 -16.86
CA SER A 255 1.28 -49.74 -18.22
C SER A 255 -0.10 -49.09 -18.44
N GLY A 256 -0.09 -48.00 -19.24
CA GLY A 256 -1.25 -47.41 -19.90
C GLY A 256 -1.07 -45.93 -20.28
N SER A 257 -0.80 -45.65 -21.55
CA SER A 257 -0.56 -44.33 -22.16
C SER A 257 -1.79 -43.41 -22.23
N GLY A 258 -1.61 -42.10 -22.08
CA GLY A 258 -2.59 -41.10 -22.56
C GLY A 258 -2.39 -39.66 -22.05
N SER A 259 -2.02 -38.76 -22.97
CA SER A 259 -2.18 -37.29 -22.96
C SER A 259 -1.83 -36.48 -21.68
N SER A 260 -0.72 -35.75 -21.74
CA SER A 260 -0.34 -34.73 -20.75
C SER A 260 -1.18 -33.45 -20.92
N SER A 261 -2.31 -33.36 -20.23
CA SER A 261 -2.82 -32.07 -19.73
C SER A 261 -2.38 -31.95 -18.28
N SER A 262 -1.50 -31.00 -17.97
CA SER A 262 -1.05 -30.70 -16.61
C SER A 262 -2.19 -30.04 -15.82
N VAL A 263 -3.10 -30.86 -15.30
CA VAL A 263 -3.95 -30.48 -14.18
C VAL A 263 -3.21 -30.89 -12.91
N VAL A 264 -2.53 -29.91 -12.31
CA VAL A 264 -1.99 -30.07 -10.95
C VAL A 264 -3.19 -30.33 -10.02
N PRO A 265 -3.19 -31.40 -9.21
CA PRO A 265 -4.28 -31.63 -8.28
C PRO A 265 -4.23 -30.53 -7.21
N MET A 266 -5.29 -29.72 -7.15
CA MET A 266 -5.51 -28.80 -6.03
C MET A 266 -5.61 -29.64 -4.76
N ALA A 267 -4.60 -29.54 -3.90
CA ALA A 267 -4.73 -29.95 -2.52
C ALA A 267 -5.83 -29.09 -1.86
N ASP A 268 -6.83 -29.75 -1.26
CA ASP A 268 -7.93 -29.17 -0.49
C ASP A 268 -7.40 -28.41 0.75
N HIS A 269 -6.82 -27.23 0.54
CA HIS A 269 -6.61 -26.27 1.60
C HIS A 269 -7.79 -25.31 1.62
N PRO A 270 -8.52 -25.18 2.75
CA PRO A 270 -9.55 -24.16 2.87
C PRO A 270 -8.89 -22.80 2.58
N PRO A 271 -9.59 -21.88 1.89
CA PRO A 271 -9.01 -20.60 1.54
C PRO A 271 -8.51 -19.92 2.82
N GLN A 272 -7.28 -19.42 2.81
CA GLN A 272 -6.70 -18.73 3.97
C GLN A 272 -7.07 -17.25 3.93
N ARG A 273 -6.99 -16.59 5.09
CA ARG A 273 -7.17 -15.14 5.18
C ARG A 273 -6.02 -14.46 4.45
N LEU A 274 -6.30 -13.41 3.69
CA LEU A 274 -5.29 -12.70 2.90
C LEU A 274 -4.05 -12.30 3.72
N GLY A 275 -4.26 -11.84 4.95
CA GLY A 275 -3.18 -11.43 5.86
C GLY A 275 -2.19 -12.53 6.25
N VAL A 276 -2.57 -13.81 6.16
CA VAL A 276 -1.72 -14.98 6.51
C VAL A 276 -0.56 -15.12 5.52
N TYR A 277 -0.78 -14.77 4.25
CA TYR A 277 0.25 -14.83 3.23
C TYR A 277 1.20 -13.63 3.27
N ALA A 278 0.90 -12.61 4.08
CA ALA A 278 1.67 -11.39 4.04
C ALA A 278 3.09 -11.62 4.54
N LYS A 279 4.07 -11.19 3.75
CA LYS A 279 5.50 -11.23 4.10
C LYS A 279 6.07 -9.82 4.13
N LYS A 280 7.02 -9.57 5.02
CA LYS A 280 7.84 -8.35 4.95
C LYS A 280 8.97 -8.61 3.95
N MET A 281 9.01 -7.85 2.87
CA MET A 281 9.95 -8.05 1.76
C MET A 281 10.69 -6.75 1.48
N VAL A 282 11.80 -6.84 0.76
CA VAL A 282 12.57 -5.68 0.27
C VAL A 282 12.13 -5.38 -1.15
N ILE A 283 11.72 -4.15 -1.42
CA ILE A 283 11.31 -3.70 -2.75
C ILE A 283 12.42 -2.85 -3.37
N PHE A 284 12.83 -3.19 -4.58
CA PHE A 284 13.84 -2.51 -5.37
C PHE A 284 13.16 -1.62 -6.41
N PHE A 285 13.43 -0.32 -6.30
CA PHE A 285 12.96 0.68 -7.24
C PHE A 285 14.11 1.02 -8.18
N GLY A 286 14.09 0.37 -9.34
CA GLY A 286 15.02 0.63 -10.43
C GLY A 286 14.50 1.69 -11.38
N HIS A 287 14.78 1.50 -12.68
CA HIS A 287 14.34 2.41 -13.72
C HIS A 287 12.79 2.54 -13.73
N PRO A 288 12.21 3.76 -13.83
CA PRO A 288 10.77 3.97 -13.74
C PRO A 288 9.91 3.19 -14.74
N ARG A 289 10.51 2.73 -15.85
CA ARG A 289 9.81 2.04 -16.94
C ARG A 289 9.70 0.54 -16.75
N ASP A 290 10.45 -0.05 -15.84
CA ASP A 290 10.42 -1.48 -15.59
C ASP A 290 9.52 -1.78 -14.38
N PRO A 291 8.90 -2.96 -14.30
CA PRO A 291 8.30 -3.44 -13.06
C PRO A 291 9.33 -3.41 -11.93
N PHE A 292 8.90 -3.00 -10.75
CA PHE A 292 9.73 -3.09 -9.56
C PHE A 292 9.83 -4.55 -9.14
N LEU A 293 10.90 -4.91 -8.41
CA LEU A 293 10.98 -6.23 -7.80
C LEU A 293 10.82 -6.15 -6.31
N CYS A 294 10.25 -7.19 -5.74
CA CYS A 294 10.33 -7.42 -4.32
C CYS A 294 10.94 -8.79 -4.05
N CYS A 295 11.86 -8.87 -3.09
CA CYS A 295 12.48 -10.11 -2.69
C CYS A 295 12.37 -10.34 -1.18
N ASP A 296 12.37 -11.61 -0.81
CA ASP A 296 12.55 -12.04 0.57
C ASP A 296 14.07 -12.12 0.79
N PRO A 297 14.65 -11.30 1.68
CA PRO A 297 16.09 -11.29 1.88
C PRO A 297 16.63 -12.58 2.49
N TYR A 298 15.78 -13.48 3.01
CA TYR A 298 16.21 -14.73 3.65
C TYR A 298 15.90 -15.96 2.80
N SER A 299 14.70 -16.07 2.22
CA SER A 299 14.37 -17.21 1.34
C SER A 299 14.90 -17.05 -0.08
N GLY A 300 15.15 -15.80 -0.52
CA GLY A 300 15.49 -15.49 -1.90
C GLY A 300 14.30 -15.51 -2.86
N ASP A 301 13.07 -15.67 -2.36
CA ASP A 301 11.85 -15.60 -3.18
C ASP A 301 11.75 -14.22 -3.83
N ILE A 302 11.42 -14.17 -5.12
CA ILE A 302 11.32 -12.91 -5.89
C ILE A 302 9.94 -12.82 -6.53
N TYR A 303 9.35 -11.63 -6.48
CA TYR A 303 8.11 -11.30 -7.16
C TYR A 303 8.23 -9.94 -7.87
N LYS A 304 7.37 -9.73 -8.85
CA LYS A 304 7.25 -8.46 -9.58
C LYS A 304 6.12 -7.64 -8.99
N VAL A 305 6.41 -6.36 -8.77
CA VAL A 305 5.44 -5.33 -8.42
C VAL A 305 5.26 -4.45 -9.66
N PRO A 306 4.02 -4.25 -10.16
CA PRO A 306 3.80 -3.42 -11.33
C PRO A 306 4.28 -1.99 -11.08
N SER A 307 4.84 -1.32 -12.09
CA SER A 307 5.14 0.11 -12.00
C SER A 307 3.97 0.91 -12.59
N PRO A 308 3.45 1.94 -11.90
CA PRO A 308 2.37 2.79 -12.42
C PRO A 308 2.83 3.65 -13.61
N LEU A 309 4.14 3.70 -13.85
CA LEU A 309 4.77 4.54 -14.86
C LEU A 309 5.05 3.80 -16.18
N THR A 310 4.84 2.47 -16.22
CA THR A 310 5.00 1.65 -17.44
C THR A 310 4.12 2.15 -18.59
N CYS A 311 2.86 2.51 -18.32
CA CYS A 311 1.94 3.09 -19.32
C CYS A 311 2.37 4.49 -19.80
N LEU A 312 3.24 5.19 -19.06
CA LEU A 312 3.74 6.54 -19.37
C LEU A 312 5.09 6.53 -20.13
N ALA A 313 5.59 5.35 -20.49
CA ALA A 313 6.92 5.12 -21.07
C ALA A 313 7.22 5.88 -22.39
N HIS A 314 6.18 6.37 -23.08
CA HIS A 314 6.33 7.16 -24.31
C HIS A 314 6.77 8.61 -24.08
N THR A 315 6.81 9.09 -22.84
CA THR A 315 7.33 10.42 -22.49
C THR A 315 8.69 10.27 -21.80
N ARG A 316 9.74 10.91 -22.31
CA ARG A 316 11.09 10.94 -21.66
C ARG A 316 11.11 11.82 -20.40
N THR A 317 10.07 11.78 -19.57
CA THR A 317 9.84 12.83 -18.56
C THR A 317 10.13 12.43 -17.12
N VAL A 318 10.32 11.15 -16.77
CA VAL A 318 10.65 10.75 -15.38
C VAL A 318 12.12 10.34 -15.28
N THR A 319 12.85 10.99 -14.36
CA THR A 319 14.29 10.77 -14.14
C THR A 319 14.55 9.98 -12.86
N THR A 320 13.80 10.25 -11.79
CA THR A 320 13.99 9.64 -10.46
C THR A 320 12.66 9.49 -9.73
N LEU A 321 12.65 8.74 -8.63
CA LEU A 321 11.49 8.47 -7.79
C LEU A 321 11.84 8.79 -6.34
N ALA A 322 10.86 9.27 -5.57
CA ALA A 322 10.93 9.29 -4.11
C ALA A 322 9.79 8.42 -3.56
N VAL A 323 10.07 7.57 -2.58
CA VAL A 323 9.10 6.59 -2.09
C VAL A 323 9.14 6.49 -0.56
N CYS A 324 7.97 6.43 0.06
CA CYS A 324 7.83 6.14 1.49
C CYS A 324 6.74 5.11 1.75
N VAL A 325 6.79 4.45 2.92
CA VAL A 325 5.80 3.46 3.35
C VAL A 325 5.07 3.96 4.58
N SER A 326 3.75 3.83 4.60
CA SER A 326 2.94 4.10 5.80
C SER A 326 2.98 2.95 6.80
N PRO A 327 2.59 3.19 8.08
CA PRO A 327 2.40 2.13 9.06
C PRO A 327 1.45 1.01 8.58
N ASP A 328 0.45 1.36 7.78
CA ASP A 328 -0.54 0.43 7.19
C ASP A 328 -0.01 -0.28 5.93
N HIS A 329 1.27 -0.09 5.61
CA HIS A 329 1.99 -0.72 4.50
C HIS A 329 1.60 -0.25 3.10
N ASP A 330 0.80 0.81 2.97
CA ASP A 330 0.67 1.50 1.69
C ASP A 330 1.99 2.13 1.29
N ILE A 331 2.32 2.04 -0.01
CA ILE A 331 3.55 2.60 -0.56
C ILE A 331 3.19 3.83 -1.39
N TYR A 332 3.77 4.96 -1.03
CA TYR A 332 3.56 6.22 -1.75
C TYR A 332 4.77 6.51 -2.63
N LEU A 333 4.52 6.79 -3.90
CA LEU A 333 5.54 7.04 -4.91
C LEU A 333 5.29 8.39 -5.56
N ALA A 334 6.31 9.26 -5.49
CA ALA A 334 6.32 10.55 -6.15
C ALA A 334 7.33 10.53 -7.30
N ALA A 335 6.85 10.69 -8.53
CA ALA A 335 7.69 10.72 -9.72
C ALA A 335 8.37 12.09 -9.87
N GLN A 336 9.61 12.13 -10.37
CA GLN A 336 10.37 13.36 -10.57
C GLN A 336 10.77 13.51 -12.04
N PRO A 337 10.58 14.70 -12.66
CA PRO A 337 10.11 15.96 -12.10
C PRO A 337 8.58 16.18 -12.19
N ARG A 338 7.82 15.15 -12.56
CA ARG A 338 6.34 15.20 -12.71
C ARG A 338 5.64 15.53 -11.39
N LYS A 339 4.41 16.05 -11.43
CA LYS A 339 3.65 16.36 -10.20
C LYS A 339 2.86 15.18 -9.64
N ASP A 340 2.82 14.07 -10.37
CA ASP A 340 2.02 12.91 -9.98
C ASP A 340 2.49 12.31 -8.65
N LEU A 341 1.51 11.98 -7.81
CA LEU A 341 1.67 11.16 -6.61
C LEU A 341 0.83 9.90 -6.77
N TRP A 342 1.39 8.75 -6.44
CA TRP A 342 0.74 7.46 -6.53
C TRP A 342 0.75 6.75 -5.19
N VAL A 343 -0.30 5.98 -4.90
CA VAL A 343 -0.34 5.04 -3.77
C VAL A 343 -0.52 3.63 -4.31
N TYR A 344 0.32 2.71 -3.85
CA TYR A 344 0.18 1.28 -4.08
C TYR A 344 -0.46 0.64 -2.86
N LYS A 345 -1.48 -0.17 -3.12
CA LYS A 345 -2.16 -0.99 -2.13
C LYS A 345 -1.69 -2.45 -2.29
N PRO A 346 -0.75 -2.96 -1.47
CA PRO A 346 -0.16 -4.27 -1.69
C PRO A 346 -1.19 -5.42 -1.67
N ALA A 347 -2.20 -5.32 -0.80
CA ALA A 347 -3.29 -6.29 -0.70
C ALA A 347 -4.15 -6.39 -1.98
N GLN A 348 -4.17 -5.34 -2.79
CA GLN A 348 -4.95 -5.26 -4.03
C GLN A 348 -4.08 -5.38 -5.28
N ASN A 349 -2.75 -5.42 -5.11
CA ASN A 349 -1.76 -5.30 -6.19
C ASN A 349 -2.12 -4.21 -7.22
N SER A 350 -2.49 -3.02 -6.74
CA SER A 350 -2.93 -1.93 -7.63
C SER A 350 -2.38 -0.58 -7.19
N TRP A 351 -2.15 0.27 -8.19
CA TRP A 351 -1.75 1.67 -8.02
C TRP A 351 -2.95 2.59 -8.25
N GLN A 352 -3.01 3.65 -7.47
CA GLN A 352 -4.02 4.70 -7.59
C GLN A 352 -3.32 6.05 -7.64
N GLN A 353 -3.70 6.90 -8.61
CA GLN A 353 -3.20 8.27 -8.69
C GLN A 353 -3.92 9.14 -7.65
N LEU A 354 -3.16 9.93 -6.91
CA LEU A 354 -3.62 10.91 -5.94
C LEU A 354 -3.57 12.32 -6.54
N ALA A 355 -4.01 13.33 -5.79
CA ALA A 355 -3.97 14.71 -6.25
C ALA A 355 -2.54 15.12 -6.62
N ASP A 356 -2.41 15.86 -7.72
CA ASP A 356 -1.12 16.36 -8.18
C ASP A 356 -0.51 17.35 -7.18
N ARG A 357 0.81 17.26 -7.04
CA ARG A 357 1.63 18.12 -6.18
C ARG A 357 1.53 19.59 -6.59
N LEU A 358 1.86 20.49 -5.65
CA LEU A 358 1.88 21.92 -5.92
C LEU A 358 3.09 22.29 -6.80
N LEU A 359 4.24 21.69 -6.52
CA LEU A 359 5.53 22.05 -7.12
C LEU A 359 6.16 20.89 -7.91
N CYS A 360 6.82 21.22 -9.02
CA CYS A 360 7.71 20.29 -9.73
C CYS A 360 9.08 20.31 -9.06
N ARG A 361 9.68 19.15 -8.80
CA ARG A 361 11.00 19.05 -8.17
C ARG A 361 11.81 17.90 -8.73
N GLU A 362 13.12 18.08 -8.74
CA GLU A 362 14.09 17.00 -8.86
C GLU A 362 15.05 16.97 -7.66
N GLY A 363 15.49 15.78 -7.27
CA GLY A 363 16.33 15.56 -6.08
C GLY A 363 15.61 15.82 -4.75
N MET A 364 14.29 15.62 -4.72
CA MET A 364 13.46 15.71 -3.50
C MET A 364 13.41 14.36 -2.76
N ASP A 365 12.94 14.39 -1.52
CA ASP A 365 12.62 13.20 -0.75
C ASP A 365 11.21 13.29 -0.12
N VAL A 366 10.66 12.14 0.28
CA VAL A 366 9.29 11.97 0.76
C VAL A 366 9.21 11.14 2.04
N ALA A 367 8.35 11.54 2.97
CA ALA A 367 8.10 10.78 4.18
C ALA A 367 6.62 10.80 4.59
N TYR A 368 6.14 9.68 5.14
CA TYR A 368 4.81 9.57 5.72
C TYR A 368 4.87 9.81 7.24
N LEU A 369 4.04 10.70 7.76
CA LEU A 369 3.92 10.97 9.18
C LEU A 369 2.46 11.31 9.55
N ASN A 370 1.88 10.50 10.45
CA ASN A 370 0.57 10.76 11.08
C ASN A 370 -0.58 11.06 10.11
N GLY A 371 -0.70 10.30 9.02
CA GLY A 371 -1.77 10.51 8.01
C GLY A 371 -1.44 11.57 6.95
N TYR A 372 -0.23 12.12 6.99
CA TYR A 372 0.25 13.12 6.05
C TYR A 372 1.51 12.65 5.32
N ILE A 373 1.67 13.09 4.08
CA ILE A 373 2.89 12.89 3.29
C ILE A 373 3.60 14.22 3.16
N TYR A 374 4.88 14.25 3.51
CA TYR A 374 5.72 15.43 3.43
C TYR A 374 6.71 15.27 2.30
N ILE A 375 6.79 16.28 1.43
CA ILE A 375 7.77 16.37 0.34
C ILE A 375 8.55 17.68 0.49
N LEU A 376 9.87 17.60 0.45
CA LEU A 376 10.73 18.75 0.61
C LEU A 376 12.07 18.60 -0.11
N GLY A 377 12.84 19.68 -0.10
CA GLY A 377 14.14 19.76 -0.75
C GLY A 377 14.04 19.74 -2.27
N GLY A 378 15.14 19.36 -2.90
CA GLY A 378 15.30 19.36 -4.34
C GLY A 378 15.45 20.75 -4.95
N ARG A 379 15.33 20.79 -6.27
CA ARG A 379 15.37 22.02 -7.07
C ARG A 379 14.30 22.01 -8.13
N ASP A 380 13.94 23.20 -8.57
CA ASP A 380 13.04 23.37 -9.71
C ASP A 380 13.74 22.84 -10.99
N PRO A 381 13.11 21.94 -11.75
CA PRO A 381 13.74 21.25 -12.89
C PRO A 381 14.01 22.16 -14.09
N ILE A 382 13.37 23.34 -14.17
CA ILE A 382 13.52 24.27 -15.30
C ILE A 382 14.57 25.34 -14.96
N THR A 383 14.45 25.93 -13.78
CA THR A 383 15.29 27.05 -13.33
C THR A 383 16.54 26.61 -12.56
N GLY A 384 16.55 25.38 -12.05
CA GLY A 384 17.63 24.86 -11.19
C GLY A 384 17.67 25.46 -9.78
N ILE A 385 16.71 26.33 -9.44
CA ILE A 385 16.66 27.01 -8.14
C ILE A 385 16.38 25.98 -7.03
N LYS A 386 17.18 26.01 -5.98
CA LYS A 386 17.00 25.13 -4.82
C LYS A 386 15.80 25.57 -4.01
N LEU A 387 14.89 24.64 -3.74
CA LEU A 387 13.62 24.94 -3.10
C LEU A 387 13.74 24.85 -1.57
N LYS A 388 12.93 25.67 -0.88
CA LYS A 388 12.79 25.64 0.59
C LYS A 388 11.38 25.25 1.02
N GLU A 389 10.42 25.36 0.12
CA GLU A 389 9.03 25.04 0.31
C GLU A 389 8.88 23.58 0.70
N VAL A 390 8.01 23.32 1.68
CA VAL A 390 7.66 21.97 2.16
C VAL A 390 6.19 21.75 1.85
N GLU A 391 5.91 20.71 1.07
CA GLU A 391 4.55 20.30 0.71
C GLU A 391 4.08 19.22 1.67
N CYS A 392 2.87 19.39 2.21
CA CYS A 392 2.20 18.44 3.08
C CYS A 392 0.89 18.02 2.42
N TYR A 393 0.72 16.72 2.20
CA TYR A 393 -0.48 16.13 1.63
C TYR A 393 -1.27 15.39 2.71
N SER A 394 -2.55 15.72 2.84
CA SER A 394 -3.49 15.00 3.69
C SER A 394 -4.04 13.79 2.93
N VAL A 395 -3.70 12.57 3.40
CA VAL A 395 -4.18 11.33 2.79
C VAL A 395 -5.71 11.25 2.84
N GLN A 396 -6.31 11.62 3.98
CA GLN A 396 -7.77 11.59 4.16
C GLN A 396 -8.50 12.57 3.23
N ARG A 397 -7.96 13.78 3.02
CA ARG A 397 -8.63 14.81 2.22
C ARG A 397 -8.28 14.77 0.75
N ASN A 398 -7.23 14.04 0.38
CA ASN A 398 -6.63 14.07 -0.96
C ASN A 398 -6.31 15.51 -1.41
N GLN A 399 -5.61 16.26 -0.55
CA GLN A 399 -5.33 17.68 -0.73
C GLN A 399 -3.93 18.04 -0.25
N TRP A 400 -3.30 18.99 -0.95
CA TRP A 400 -1.99 19.54 -0.62
C TRP A 400 -2.10 20.88 0.10
N ALA A 401 -1.16 21.13 0.99
CA ALA A 401 -0.91 22.42 1.63
C ALA A 401 0.59 22.67 1.73
N LEU A 402 0.98 23.94 1.86
CA LEU A 402 2.35 24.30 2.22
C LEU A 402 2.46 24.45 3.73
N VAL A 403 3.54 23.90 4.30
CA VAL A 403 3.90 24.04 5.72
C VAL A 403 5.17 24.88 5.86
N ALA A 404 5.67 25.08 7.08
CA ALA A 404 6.80 25.96 7.32
C ALA A 404 8.01 25.57 6.44
N PRO A 405 8.59 26.54 5.71
CA PRO A 405 9.68 26.25 4.78
C PRO A 405 10.94 25.87 5.53
N LEU A 406 11.79 25.08 4.87
CA LEU A 406 13.12 24.75 5.37
C LEU A 406 13.93 26.02 5.61
N PRO A 407 14.67 26.12 6.74
CA PRO A 407 15.59 27.22 6.97
C PRO A 407 16.64 27.35 5.84
N HIS A 408 17.08 26.21 5.31
CA HIS A 408 18.05 26.11 4.22
C HIS A 408 17.61 25.02 3.23
N SER A 409 17.84 25.21 1.94
CA SER A 409 17.49 24.23 0.92
C SER A 409 18.32 22.94 1.06
N PHE A 410 17.69 21.78 0.89
CA PHE A 410 18.32 20.47 0.90
C PHE A 410 18.36 19.86 -0.50
N ILE A 411 19.51 19.32 -0.89
CA ILE A 411 19.75 18.51 -2.09
C ILE A 411 20.69 17.38 -1.65
N SER A 412 20.51 16.17 -2.20
CA SER A 412 21.28 14.97 -1.83
C SER A 412 21.26 14.75 -0.33
N PHE A 413 20.09 14.34 0.16
CA PHE A 413 19.75 14.25 1.57
C PHE A 413 18.71 13.17 1.78
N ASP A 414 18.56 12.74 3.04
CA ASP A 414 17.53 11.77 3.42
C ASP A 414 16.54 12.40 4.40
N LEU A 415 15.27 12.05 4.21
CA LEU A 415 14.14 12.42 5.04
C LEU A 415 13.63 11.19 5.78
N MET A 416 13.61 11.31 7.11
CA MET A 416 13.30 10.20 8.00
C MET A 416 12.23 10.59 9.00
N VAL A 417 11.54 9.59 9.53
CA VAL A 417 10.51 9.77 10.56
C VAL A 417 10.99 9.05 11.81
N ILE A 418 11.05 9.79 12.93
CA ILE A 418 11.26 9.21 14.25
C ILE A 418 10.12 9.68 15.13
N GLN A 419 9.33 8.72 15.62
CA GLN A 419 8.13 8.99 16.42
C GLN A 419 7.21 9.99 15.70
N ASN A 420 7.01 11.19 16.25
CA ASN A 420 6.12 12.22 15.72
C ASN A 420 6.85 13.36 14.99
N TYR A 421 8.12 13.18 14.63
CA TYR A 421 8.96 14.23 14.04
C TYR A 421 9.60 13.78 12.73
N LEU A 422 9.80 14.73 11.82
CA LEU A 422 10.60 14.49 10.61
C LEU A 422 12.04 14.93 10.85
N TYR A 423 13.00 14.21 10.28
CA TYR A 423 14.41 14.55 10.31
C TYR A 423 14.93 14.64 8.87
N ALA A 424 15.42 15.81 8.48
CA ALA A 424 16.11 16.02 7.21
C ALA A 424 17.62 16.10 7.46
N LEU A 425 18.39 15.19 6.86
CA LEU A 425 19.83 15.05 7.08
C LEU A 425 20.60 15.07 5.77
N ASN A 426 21.68 15.86 5.71
CA ASN A 426 22.70 15.78 4.67
C ASN A 426 24.11 15.90 5.25
N SER A 427 25.12 15.96 4.39
CA SER A 427 26.54 16.08 4.78
C SER A 427 26.89 17.30 5.64
N LYS A 428 26.03 18.32 5.71
CA LYS A 428 26.32 19.59 6.40
C LYS A 428 25.41 19.87 7.57
N ARG A 429 24.14 19.43 7.52
CA ARG A 429 23.08 19.94 8.37
C ARG A 429 22.06 18.84 8.68
N MET A 430 21.51 18.92 9.89
CA MET A 430 20.34 18.16 10.29
C MET A 430 19.30 19.10 10.89
N PHE A 431 18.05 18.99 10.41
CA PHE A 431 16.90 19.69 10.98
C PHE A 431 15.81 18.69 11.35
N CYS A 432 15.09 19.00 12.42
CA CYS A 432 13.92 18.27 12.87
C CYS A 432 12.67 19.15 12.65
N PHE A 433 11.63 18.62 12.01
CA PHE A 433 10.35 19.30 11.87
C PHE A 433 9.38 18.81 12.94
N ASP A 434 8.78 19.76 13.65
CA ASP A 434 7.66 19.52 14.55
C ASP A 434 6.34 19.90 13.85
N PRO A 435 5.52 18.91 13.45
CA PRO A 435 4.23 19.17 12.82
C PRO A 435 3.24 19.90 13.73
N SER A 436 3.33 19.74 15.05
CA SER A 436 2.37 20.33 15.99
C SER A 436 2.52 21.84 16.12
N HIS A 437 3.76 22.33 16.07
CA HIS A 437 4.07 23.77 16.08
C HIS A 437 4.35 24.33 14.68
N ASN A 438 4.34 23.48 13.64
CA ASN A 438 4.67 23.82 12.27
C ASN A 438 6.01 24.58 12.19
N MET A 439 7.08 24.01 12.76
CA MET A 439 8.38 24.68 12.83
C MET A 439 9.57 23.72 12.72
N TRP A 440 10.70 24.24 12.26
CA TRP A 440 11.96 23.51 12.13
C TRP A 440 12.93 23.84 13.27
N LEU A 441 13.43 22.79 13.92
CA LEU A 441 14.44 22.82 14.97
C LEU A 441 15.79 22.38 14.40
N LYS A 442 16.87 23.03 14.83
CA LYS A 442 18.23 22.67 14.41
C LYS A 442 18.77 21.54 15.30
N CYS A 443 19.25 20.48 14.68
CA CYS A 443 19.86 19.34 15.38
C CYS A 443 21.39 19.32 15.24
N VAL A 444 22.05 18.51 16.07
CA VAL A 444 23.50 18.31 15.98
C VAL A 444 23.81 17.60 14.66
N SER A 445 24.58 18.26 13.80
CA SER A 445 24.87 17.79 12.44
C SER A 445 26.15 16.94 12.38
N LEU A 446 26.32 16.17 11.30
CA LEU A 446 27.57 15.46 11.01
C LEU A 446 28.74 16.45 10.88
N LYS A 447 29.86 16.16 11.55
CA LYS A 447 31.06 17.03 11.51
C LYS A 447 31.89 16.75 10.25
N ARG A 448 31.57 17.42 9.14
CA ARG A 448 32.36 17.40 7.88
C ARG A 448 32.62 16.00 7.30
N ASN A 449 31.60 15.14 7.28
CA ASN A 449 31.68 13.82 6.64
C ASN A 449 30.95 13.86 5.30
N ASP A 450 31.40 13.06 4.33
CA ASP A 450 30.67 12.80 3.10
C ASP A 450 29.50 11.85 3.40
N PHE A 451 28.27 12.34 3.24
CA PHE A 451 27.06 11.61 3.59
C PHE A 451 26.61 10.74 2.42
N GLN A 452 26.28 9.48 2.69
CA GLN A 452 25.85 8.54 1.65
C GLN A 452 24.38 8.16 1.78
N GLU A 453 23.99 7.63 2.94
CA GLU A 453 22.65 7.09 3.19
C GLU A 453 22.38 7.07 4.70
N ALA A 454 21.12 7.21 5.10
CA ALA A 454 20.63 7.07 6.45
C ALA A 454 19.30 6.31 6.51
N CYS A 455 19.10 5.58 7.60
CA CYS A 455 17.80 4.99 7.90
C CYS A 455 17.53 5.00 9.41
N VAL A 456 16.25 4.86 9.76
CA VAL A 456 15.81 4.79 11.15
C VAL A 456 15.72 3.35 11.60
N PHE A 457 16.44 3.03 12.67
CA PHE A 457 16.40 1.72 13.32
C PHE A 457 16.45 1.90 14.83
N ASN A 458 15.56 1.24 15.57
CA ASN A 458 15.42 1.36 17.03
C ASN A 458 15.34 2.82 17.53
N ASP A 459 14.53 3.66 16.88
CA ASP A 459 14.36 5.09 17.19
C ASP A 459 15.66 5.94 17.12
N GLU A 460 16.67 5.45 16.41
CA GLU A 460 17.93 6.15 16.16
C GLU A 460 18.20 6.25 14.65
N ILE A 461 19.01 7.24 14.25
CA ILE A 461 19.40 7.41 12.85
C ILE A 461 20.75 6.73 12.64
N TYR A 462 20.78 5.68 11.85
CA TYR A 462 22.00 5.02 11.40
C TYR A 462 22.38 5.64 10.06
N CYS A 463 23.62 6.11 9.89
CA CYS A 463 24.08 6.70 8.63
C CYS A 463 25.44 6.17 8.18
N ILE A 464 25.56 5.91 6.89
CA ILE A 464 26.83 5.66 6.22
C ILE A 464 27.41 7.01 5.83
N CYS A 465 28.66 7.23 6.22
CA CYS A 465 29.42 8.41 5.84
C CYS A 465 30.88 8.03 5.59
N ASP A 466 31.62 8.81 4.81
CA ASP A 466 33.05 8.58 4.52
C ASP A 466 33.37 7.08 4.36
N ILE A 467 32.74 6.42 3.39
CA ILE A 467 32.70 4.94 3.25
C ILE A 467 34.07 4.33 3.65
N PRO A 468 34.11 3.40 4.63
CA PRO A 468 32.99 2.60 5.17
C PRO A 468 32.44 3.05 6.53
N VAL A 469 32.62 4.31 6.94
CA VAL A 469 32.29 4.72 8.32
C VAL A 469 30.79 4.71 8.61
N MET A 470 30.40 4.10 9.73
CA MET A 470 29.02 4.14 10.24
C MET A 470 28.90 4.99 11.50
N LYS A 471 27.88 5.85 11.53
CA LYS A 471 27.56 6.67 12.71
C LYS A 471 26.09 6.53 13.06
N VAL A 472 25.79 6.63 14.35
CA VAL A 472 24.44 6.55 14.89
C VAL A 472 24.14 7.80 15.68
N TYR A 473 23.01 8.44 15.38
CA TYR A 473 22.49 9.59 16.13
C TYR A 473 21.38 9.16 17.08
N ASN A 474 21.56 9.50 18.35
CA ASN A 474 20.50 9.33 19.35
C ASN A 474 19.71 10.64 19.47
N PRO A 475 18.42 10.67 19.07
CA PRO A 475 17.61 11.90 19.11
C PRO A 475 17.31 12.37 20.54
N VAL A 476 17.28 11.46 21.52
CA VAL A 476 17.01 11.79 22.92
C VAL A 476 18.21 12.46 23.59
N ARG A 477 19.43 12.07 23.22
CA ARG A 477 20.67 12.66 23.77
C ARG A 477 21.22 13.80 22.91
N GLY A 478 20.85 13.84 21.63
CA GLY A 478 21.35 14.83 20.69
C GLY A 478 22.80 14.58 20.27
N GLU A 479 23.25 13.32 20.31
CA GLU A 479 24.67 12.97 20.14
C GLU A 479 24.86 11.92 19.03
N TRP A 480 26.01 12.03 18.36
CA TRP A 480 26.50 11.06 17.39
C TRP A 480 27.54 10.15 18.03
N ARG A 481 27.43 8.84 17.78
CA ARG A 481 28.45 7.84 18.09
C ARG A 481 28.88 7.08 16.84
N GLN A 482 30.10 6.57 16.83
CA GLN A 482 30.57 5.67 15.77
C GLN A 482 30.31 4.23 16.18
N ILE A 483 29.94 3.39 15.21
CA ILE A 483 29.78 1.93 15.36
C ILE A 483 30.70 1.22 14.36
N ASN A 484 30.71 -0.10 14.33
CA ASN A 484 31.55 -0.82 13.37
C ASN A 484 31.17 -0.51 11.91
N ASN A 485 32.23 -0.36 11.12
CA ASN A 485 32.17 0.03 9.72
C ASN A 485 31.43 -1.01 8.87
N ILE A 486 30.85 -0.56 7.75
CA ILE A 486 30.27 -1.49 6.77
C ILE A 486 31.35 -2.35 6.10
N PRO A 487 31.04 -3.58 5.65
CA PRO A 487 31.94 -4.38 4.86
C PRO A 487 32.34 -3.68 3.55
N LEU A 488 33.64 -3.68 3.24
CA LEU A 488 34.17 -3.21 1.96
C LEU A 488 34.38 -4.40 1.03
N VAL A 489 33.72 -4.36 -0.12
CA VAL A 489 33.91 -5.32 -1.22
C VAL A 489 34.30 -4.53 -2.46
N SER A 490 35.36 -4.96 -3.15
CA SER A 490 35.81 -4.34 -4.40
C SER A 490 34.68 -4.26 -5.42
N GLU A 491 34.66 -3.19 -6.23
CA GLU A 491 33.67 -2.95 -7.30
C GLU A 491 32.22 -2.76 -6.81
N THR A 492 32.02 -2.51 -5.51
CA THR A 492 30.71 -2.08 -4.98
C THR A 492 30.43 -0.65 -5.42
N ASN A 493 29.27 -0.44 -6.03
CA ASN A 493 28.86 0.84 -6.60
C ASN A 493 27.58 1.41 -5.98
N ASN A 494 26.88 0.66 -5.13
CA ASN A 494 25.71 1.14 -4.41
C ASN A 494 25.65 0.53 -3.00
N TYR A 495 25.33 1.36 -2.01
CA TYR A 495 25.17 0.99 -0.60
C TYR A 495 23.83 1.53 -0.09
N ARG A 496 22.93 0.63 0.32
CA ARG A 496 21.63 1.00 0.91
C ARG A 496 21.49 0.39 2.30
N ILE A 497 21.08 1.20 3.27
CA ILE A 497 20.74 0.72 4.60
C ILE A 497 19.25 0.85 4.82
N ILE A 498 18.61 -0.24 5.23
CA ILE A 498 17.16 -0.26 5.42
C ILE A 498 16.79 -0.94 6.73
N ASN A 499 15.69 -0.48 7.31
CA ASN A 499 15.05 -1.17 8.42
C ASN A 499 14.11 -2.25 7.86
N HIS A 500 14.40 -3.50 8.21
CA HIS A 500 13.60 -4.67 7.86
C HIS A 500 13.02 -5.33 9.12
N GLY A 501 11.99 -4.71 9.69
CA GLY A 501 11.29 -5.27 10.86
C GLY A 501 12.05 -4.96 12.14
N GLN A 502 12.65 -5.99 12.74
CA GLN A 502 13.52 -5.85 13.91
C GLN A 502 15.01 -5.92 13.55
N LYS A 503 15.33 -5.87 12.24
CA LYS A 503 16.67 -6.04 11.70
C LYS A 503 17.10 -4.82 10.90
N LEU A 504 18.37 -4.48 11.00
CA LEU A 504 19.02 -3.49 10.14
C LEU A 504 19.77 -4.24 9.04
N LEU A 505 19.44 -3.96 7.79
CA LEU A 505 20.06 -4.60 6.64
C LEU A 505 20.91 -3.59 5.86
N LEU A 506 22.07 -4.04 5.39
CA LEU A 506 22.88 -3.37 4.40
C LEU A 506 22.79 -4.15 3.09
N ILE A 507 22.36 -3.48 2.04
CA ILE A 507 22.20 -4.02 0.71
C ILE A 507 23.22 -3.34 -0.20
N THR A 508 24.15 -4.15 -0.71
CA THR A 508 25.21 -3.68 -1.60
C THR A 508 25.01 -4.25 -2.99
N SER A 509 25.23 -3.46 -4.03
CA SER A 509 25.34 -3.98 -5.39
C SER A 509 26.74 -3.81 -5.94
N ARG A 510 27.15 -4.77 -6.76
CA ARG A 510 28.34 -4.70 -7.60
C ARG A 510 27.97 -5.02 -9.04
N THR A 511 28.65 -4.37 -9.97
CA THR A 511 28.54 -4.67 -11.40
C THR A 511 29.84 -5.34 -11.84
N PRO A 512 29.91 -6.68 -11.90
CA PRO A 512 31.05 -7.37 -12.49
C PRO A 512 31.17 -6.95 -13.96
N GLN A 513 32.34 -7.14 -14.57
CA GLN A 513 32.72 -6.70 -15.93
C GLN A 513 31.82 -7.22 -17.09
N TRP A 514 30.69 -7.85 -16.78
CA TRP A 514 29.68 -8.39 -17.71
C TRP A 514 28.27 -8.08 -17.17
N LYS A 515 27.64 -6.96 -17.61
CA LYS A 515 26.22 -6.48 -17.56
C LYS A 515 25.23 -6.87 -16.42
N LYS A 516 25.64 -7.56 -15.38
CA LYS A 516 24.75 -8.33 -14.52
C LYS A 516 24.99 -7.94 -13.05
N ASN A 517 24.10 -7.14 -12.47
CA ASN A 517 24.27 -6.65 -11.10
C ASN A 517 24.12 -7.79 -10.09
N ARG A 518 25.10 -7.93 -9.20
CA ARG A 518 25.04 -8.86 -8.06
C ARG A 518 24.74 -8.08 -6.79
N VAL A 519 23.63 -8.43 -6.15
CA VAL A 519 23.22 -7.84 -4.87
C VAL A 519 23.62 -8.78 -3.74
N THR A 520 24.19 -8.22 -2.68
CA THR A 520 24.56 -8.92 -1.44
C THR A 520 23.89 -8.23 -0.27
N VAL A 521 23.38 -9.02 0.67
CA VAL A 521 22.67 -8.52 1.86
C VAL A 521 23.46 -8.90 3.10
N TYR A 522 23.67 -7.93 3.98
CA TYR A 522 24.24 -8.10 5.31
C TYR A 522 23.20 -7.72 6.37
N GLU A 523 23.15 -8.47 7.46
CA GLU A 523 22.37 -8.15 8.65
C GLU A 523 23.31 -7.64 9.74
N TYR A 524 22.93 -6.56 10.41
CA TYR A 524 23.70 -6.02 11.53
C TYR A 524 23.29 -6.69 12.85
N ASP A 525 24.25 -7.33 13.51
CA ASP A 525 24.11 -7.81 14.88
C ASP A 525 24.40 -6.68 15.88
N VAL A 526 23.33 -6.18 16.49
CA VAL A 526 23.38 -5.10 17.50
C VAL A 526 24.17 -5.52 18.75
N ARG A 527 24.20 -6.82 19.10
CA ARG A 527 24.86 -7.29 20.33
C ARG A 527 26.36 -7.41 20.15
N GLY A 528 26.80 -7.95 19.01
CA GLY A 528 28.20 -8.08 18.65
C GLY A 528 28.82 -6.84 18.00
N ASP A 529 27.99 -5.87 17.58
CA ASP A 529 28.39 -4.75 16.71
C ASP A 529 29.07 -5.29 15.43
N GLN A 530 28.47 -6.24 14.73
CA GLN A 530 29.09 -6.85 13.53
C GLN A 530 28.10 -6.96 12.37
N TRP A 531 28.62 -6.91 11.15
CA TRP A 531 27.85 -7.18 9.94
C TRP A 531 27.99 -8.64 9.52
N ILE A 532 26.87 -9.35 9.41
CA ILE A 532 26.80 -10.77 9.06
C ILE A 532 26.24 -10.88 7.64
N ASN A 533 26.98 -11.51 6.73
CA ASN A 533 26.46 -11.82 5.39
C ASN A 533 25.41 -12.93 5.51
N ILE A 534 24.16 -12.67 5.10
CA ILE A 534 23.06 -13.63 5.23
C ILE A 534 23.01 -14.64 4.05
N GLY A 535 24.00 -14.63 3.16
CA GLY A 535 24.20 -15.64 2.12
C GLY A 535 23.31 -15.49 0.89
N THR A 536 22.29 -14.63 0.95
CA THR A 536 21.37 -14.38 -0.16
C THR A 536 22.08 -13.64 -1.29
N THR A 537 22.49 -14.40 -2.30
CA THR A 537 22.91 -13.84 -3.59
C THR A 537 21.68 -13.72 -4.45
N LEU A 538 21.08 -12.53 -4.49
CA LEU A 538 20.03 -12.24 -5.46
C LEU A 538 20.71 -12.19 -6.85
N GLY A 539 20.63 -13.30 -7.56
CA GLY A 539 21.26 -13.51 -8.84
C GLY A 539 20.62 -12.64 -9.93
N LEU A 540 21.44 -11.77 -10.50
CA LEU A 540 21.30 -11.24 -11.86
C LEU A 540 19.97 -10.60 -12.17
N PHE A 541 19.82 -9.37 -11.72
CA PHE A 541 18.73 -8.55 -12.22
C PHE A 541 19.21 -7.59 -13.30
N GLN A 542 18.42 -7.50 -14.37
CA GLN A 542 18.51 -6.39 -15.33
C GLN A 542 17.91 -5.13 -14.68
N PHE A 543 18.59 -4.60 -13.66
CA PHE A 543 18.32 -3.26 -13.12
C PHE A 543 19.49 -2.35 -13.43
N ASP A 544 19.18 -1.07 -13.60
CA ASP A 544 20.19 -0.02 -13.53
C ASP A 544 20.94 -0.11 -12.19
N SER A 545 22.24 0.21 -12.23
CA SER A 545 23.14 0.22 -11.06
C SER A 545 22.68 1.18 -9.95
N ASN A 546 21.80 2.14 -10.25
CA ASN A 546 21.31 3.17 -9.34
C ASN A 546 19.87 2.89 -8.87
N PHE A 547 19.67 1.83 -8.10
CA PHE A 547 18.40 1.61 -7.39
C PHE A 547 18.42 2.20 -5.99
N PHE A 548 17.23 2.40 -5.43
CA PHE A 548 17.01 2.47 -3.99
C PHE A 548 16.03 1.38 -3.57
N CYS A 549 15.98 1.10 -2.28
CA CYS A 549 15.12 0.04 -1.76
C CYS A 549 14.52 0.42 -0.43
N LEU A 550 13.42 -0.23 -0.09
CA LEU A 550 12.75 -0.10 1.20
C LEU A 550 12.15 -1.44 1.59
N SER A 551 11.77 -1.56 2.86
CA SER A 551 11.03 -2.72 3.33
C SER A 551 9.54 -2.41 3.46
N ALA A 552 8.70 -3.25 2.89
CA ALA A 552 7.25 -3.16 3.02
C ALA A 552 6.62 -4.53 3.24
N ARG A 553 5.43 -4.55 3.82
CA ARG A 553 4.59 -5.75 3.87
C ARG A 553 3.92 -5.91 2.51
N VAL A 554 4.08 -7.07 1.90
CA VAL A 554 3.49 -7.43 0.62
C VAL A 554 2.79 -8.79 0.71
N TYR A 555 2.02 -9.13 -0.32
CA TYR A 555 1.21 -10.34 -0.37
C TYR A 555 1.66 -11.15 -1.59
N PRO A 556 2.61 -12.09 -1.44
CA PRO A 556 3.09 -12.96 -2.51
C PRO A 556 1.98 -13.60 -3.34
N SER A 557 0.86 -13.97 -2.71
CA SER A 557 -0.32 -14.54 -3.39
C SER A 557 -1.01 -13.56 -4.36
N CYS A 558 -0.77 -12.26 -4.22
CA CYS A 558 -1.28 -11.21 -5.09
C CYS A 558 -0.28 -10.78 -6.17
N LEU A 559 0.97 -11.26 -6.11
CA LEU A 559 2.07 -10.82 -6.96
C LEU A 559 2.45 -11.88 -7.99
N GLU A 560 3.00 -11.42 -9.12
CA GLU A 560 3.54 -12.33 -10.13
C GLU A 560 4.92 -12.84 -9.69
N PRO A 561 5.19 -14.16 -9.75
CA PRO A 561 6.52 -14.68 -9.50
C PRO A 561 7.57 -14.03 -10.42
N GLY A 562 8.67 -13.61 -9.82
CA GLY A 562 9.87 -13.21 -10.55
C GLY A 562 10.72 -14.43 -10.89
N GLN A 563 11.64 -14.26 -11.84
CA GLN A 563 12.66 -15.27 -12.13
C GLN A 563 14.00 -14.77 -11.59
N SER A 564 14.67 -15.59 -10.77
CA SER A 564 16.11 -15.47 -10.53
C SER A 564 16.85 -16.19 -11.64
N PHE A 565 17.79 -15.53 -12.32
CA PHE A 565 18.73 -16.28 -13.16
C PHE A 565 19.83 -16.84 -12.25
N LEU A 566 19.64 -18.08 -11.82
CA LEU A 566 20.68 -18.88 -11.18
C LEU A 566 20.89 -20.14 -12.00
N THR A 567 21.80 -20.06 -12.97
CA THR A 567 22.75 -21.14 -13.25
C THR A 567 24.09 -20.48 -13.62
N GLU A 568 25.14 -20.76 -12.85
CA GLU A 568 26.53 -20.63 -13.29
C GLU A 568 26.93 -21.79 -14.22
N GLU A 569 25.98 -22.31 -15.01
CA GLU A 569 26.20 -23.35 -16.02
C GLU A 569 25.64 -22.84 -17.34
N GLU A 570 26.42 -22.00 -18.02
CA GLU A 570 26.46 -21.77 -19.47
C GLU A 570 27.13 -20.40 -19.70
N GLU A 571 28.47 -20.36 -19.56
CA GLU A 571 29.38 -19.48 -20.29
C GLU A 571 30.81 -19.69 -19.74
N VAL A 572 31.29 -20.93 -19.84
CA VAL A 572 32.74 -21.14 -20.00
C VAL A 572 32.95 -21.02 -21.52
N PRO A 573 33.62 -19.99 -22.05
CA PRO A 573 34.13 -20.10 -23.40
C PRO A 573 35.12 -21.26 -23.37
N SER A 574 34.79 -22.34 -24.07
CA SER A 574 35.73 -23.42 -24.30
C SER A 574 36.96 -22.84 -25.00
N GLU A 575 38.04 -22.65 -24.26
CA GLU A 575 39.39 -22.71 -24.83
C GLU A 575 39.62 -24.15 -25.29
N SER A 576 38.97 -24.55 -26.38
CA SER A 576 39.40 -25.69 -27.18
C SER A 576 40.34 -25.13 -28.23
N SER A 577 41.63 -25.26 -27.95
CA SER A 577 42.68 -25.33 -28.95
C SER A 577 42.28 -26.29 -30.06
N THR A 578 41.86 -25.77 -31.20
CA THR A 578 41.96 -26.47 -32.48
C THR A 578 43.15 -25.89 -33.23
N GLU A 579 44.27 -26.57 -33.05
CA GLU A 579 45.35 -26.62 -34.03
C GLU A 579 44.73 -26.89 -35.40
N TRP A 580 44.88 -25.94 -36.32
CA TRP A 580 44.59 -26.19 -37.72
C TRP A 580 45.79 -26.91 -38.31
N ASP A 581 45.63 -28.23 -38.50
CA ASP A 581 46.57 -29.08 -39.21
C ASP A 581 46.88 -28.50 -40.60
N LEU A 582 48.18 -28.31 -40.83
CA LEU A 582 48.77 -28.10 -42.14
C LEU A 582 48.63 -29.37 -42.98
N GLY A 583 48.02 -29.27 -44.15
CA GLY A 583 47.95 -30.42 -45.07
C GLY A 583 47.33 -30.11 -46.43
N GLY A 584 48.09 -29.42 -47.29
CA GLY A 584 48.07 -29.57 -48.74
C GLY A 584 46.83 -29.12 -49.50
N PHE A 585 46.94 -28.05 -50.28
CA PHE A 585 47.05 -28.13 -51.74
C PHE A 585 47.64 -26.81 -52.29
N SER A 586 48.37 -26.98 -53.37
CA SER A 586 49.35 -26.12 -54.02
C SER A 586 48.78 -24.98 -54.87
N GLU A 587 49.65 -24.00 -55.12
CA GLU A 587 49.81 -23.23 -56.36
C GLU A 587 48.69 -22.27 -56.78
N LEU A 588 48.95 -20.95 -56.70
CA LEU A 588 49.49 -20.17 -57.84
C LEU A 588 49.60 -18.68 -57.48
N ASP A 589 50.74 -18.12 -57.86
CA ASP A 589 51.08 -16.69 -57.83
C ASP A 589 50.05 -15.83 -58.57
N SER A 590 49.88 -14.58 -58.15
CA SER A 590 50.12 -13.38 -58.98
C SER A 590 49.59 -12.09 -58.32
N GLU A 591 50.56 -11.22 -58.00
CA GLU A 591 50.64 -9.77 -58.23
C GLU A 591 49.43 -8.82 -58.03
N SER A 592 49.77 -7.74 -57.31
CA SER A 592 49.48 -6.30 -57.55
C SER A 592 48.85 -5.65 -56.31
N GLY A 593 49.60 -4.83 -55.56
CA GLY A 593 49.74 -3.37 -55.76
C GLY A 593 48.71 -2.65 -54.88
N SER A 594 48.97 -1.67 -54.02
CA SER A 594 50.11 -0.78 -53.84
C SER A 594 50.02 -0.17 -52.43
N SER A 595 51.18 0.26 -51.94
CA SER A 595 51.42 1.02 -50.72
C SER A 595 51.06 2.51 -50.83
N SER A 596 50.77 3.13 -49.67
CA SER A 596 51.14 4.49 -49.19
C SER A 596 50.07 4.97 -48.19
N SER A 597 50.29 5.19 -46.89
CA SER A 597 51.31 5.91 -46.09
C SER A 597 50.84 7.30 -45.66
N LEU A 598 50.71 7.47 -44.32
CA LEU A 598 50.99 8.68 -43.50
C LEU A 598 50.08 9.91 -43.74
N SER A 599 49.74 10.78 -42.79
CA SER A 599 50.06 11.03 -41.38
C SER A 599 49.13 12.13 -40.84
N ASP A 600 49.02 12.20 -39.51
CA ASP A 600 48.71 13.31 -38.58
C ASP A 600 48.32 14.70 -39.10
N ASP A 601 47.36 15.33 -38.40
CA ASP A 601 47.58 16.64 -37.77
C ASP A 601 46.47 17.03 -36.75
N ASP A 602 46.93 17.35 -35.54
CA ASP A 602 46.26 18.07 -34.47
C ASP A 602 46.28 19.59 -34.75
N LEU A 603 45.23 20.33 -34.39
CA LEU A 603 45.32 21.79 -34.25
C LEU A 603 44.39 22.35 -33.15
N TRP A 604 45.03 22.87 -32.12
CA TRP A 604 44.50 23.69 -31.03
C TRP A 604 44.23 25.13 -31.47
N VAL A 605 43.16 25.77 -30.96
CA VAL A 605 43.14 27.23 -30.76
C VAL A 605 42.31 27.60 -29.51
N GLN A 606 42.99 28.22 -28.52
CA GLN A 606 42.42 29.09 -27.49
C GLN A 606 42.04 30.45 -28.07
N VAL A 607 40.93 31.06 -27.65
CA VAL A 607 40.76 32.52 -27.66
C VAL A 607 39.94 33.00 -26.47
N ALA A 608 40.51 33.94 -25.71
CA ALA A 608 39.86 35.03 -24.98
C ALA A 608 40.68 36.31 -25.30
N PRO A 609 40.29 37.55 -24.92
CA PRO A 609 39.04 38.05 -24.32
C PRO A 609 38.44 39.26 -25.08
N GLN A 610 37.23 39.69 -24.70
CA GLN A 610 36.84 41.10 -24.47
C GLN A 610 35.63 41.16 -23.54
#